data_AF-I0HDL1-F1
#
_entry.id   AF-I0HDL1-F1
#
_cell.length_a   1.000
_cell.length_b   1.000
_cell.length_c   1.000
_cell.angle_alpha   90.00
_cell.angle_beta   90.00
_cell.angle_gamma   90.00
#
_symmetry.space_group_name_H-M   'P 1'
#
loop_
_entity.id
_entity.type
_entity.pdbx_description
1 polymer ?
#
loop_
_entity_poly.entity_id
_entity_poly.type
_entity_poly.pdbx_seq_one_letter_code
_entity_poly.pdbx_strand_id
1 'polypeptide(L)'
;MSVPFDLWGQRGWANIEVVGESHYTPAWKALFGASAPASDAEIVTPVRLMPDPRNRHDPNAVGVWASTGQIGHLSRADAARYVPVLAELVANGWDPQVTAHLWGGDWGYSARLELAEPHLLVPGNAPPTGPHLMLPLGNAIQVTGEEHHLDALIPWLCPEGECWVHATLHEVTEQLARSTRTVVEVRIDGVRVGQLTPKMSGEVLPAVRMLAEGGLGAGVRAVVKGNRLKAEVVLQVVRAHELPESWIADAHVYAVKMGAEPSTVAVPPPPVPPVSSSPVPVGSVVSAGSTSISFSLGPVPGGSPQTSTVPPVVPGPAPVVSGLVPVAAGVASAVPGPAAGWDPGTIPPEPTGIRFVVPPNWPEPPAGWKPPPGWRPDPSWPPPPYGWLWWVPSWD
;
A
#
# COMPACT_ATOMS: atom_id res chain seq x y z
N MET A 1 -8.62 14.08 -8.67
CA MET A 1 -9.36 13.36 -7.61
C MET A 1 -8.31 12.85 -6.64
N SER A 2 -8.45 13.09 -5.33
CA SER A 2 -7.52 12.58 -4.33
C SER A 2 -7.94 11.17 -3.88
N VAL A 3 -6.98 10.33 -3.53
CA VAL A 3 -7.21 8.94 -3.09
C VAL A 3 -7.08 8.87 -1.57
N PRO A 4 -8.09 8.36 -0.82
CA PRO A 4 -7.98 8.17 0.62
C PRO A 4 -6.73 7.39 1.00
N PHE A 5 -6.00 7.91 1.99
CA PHE A 5 -4.82 7.27 2.55
C PHE A 5 -4.95 7.22 4.07
N ASP A 6 -5.21 6.03 4.61
CA ASP A 6 -5.23 5.83 6.06
C ASP A 6 -3.81 5.96 6.61
N LEU A 7 -3.57 7.00 7.41
CA LEU A 7 -2.28 7.22 8.05
C LEU A 7 -1.95 6.05 8.97
N TRP A 8 -0.69 5.61 8.94
CA TRP A 8 -0.22 4.48 9.72
C TRP A 8 0.02 4.86 11.19
N GLY A 9 0.28 3.83 12.02
CA GLY A 9 0.63 4.03 13.42
C GLY A 9 -0.54 4.29 14.36
N GLN A 10 -1.80 4.24 13.88
CA GLN A 10 -3.00 4.28 14.72
C GLN A 10 -3.05 3.03 15.61
N ARG A 11 -2.66 3.18 16.88
CA ARG A 11 -2.54 2.07 17.85
C ARG A 11 -3.66 2.10 18.91
N GLY A 12 -4.79 2.75 18.64
CA GLY A 12 -5.90 2.83 19.58
C GLY A 12 -5.72 3.86 20.71
N TRP A 13 -4.74 4.75 20.60
CA TRP A 13 -4.52 5.82 21.58
C TRP A 13 -4.66 7.19 20.91
N ALA A 14 -5.74 7.90 21.24
CA ALA A 14 -5.97 9.25 20.77
C ALA A 14 -5.25 10.28 21.66
N ASN A 15 -4.04 10.69 21.28
CA ASN A 15 -3.16 11.59 22.03
C ASN A 15 -3.18 13.05 21.54
N ILE A 16 -3.61 13.32 20.31
CA ILE A 16 -3.58 14.66 19.74
C ILE A 16 -4.94 15.33 19.90
N GLU A 17 -4.97 16.46 20.60
CA GLU A 17 -6.16 17.29 20.78
C GLU A 17 -6.37 18.19 19.56
N VAL A 18 -7.62 18.24 19.09
CA VAL A 18 -8.04 19.21 18.08
C VAL A 18 -8.33 20.53 18.78
N VAL A 19 -8.04 21.65 18.13
CA VAL A 19 -8.28 22.99 18.68
C VAL A 19 -9.18 23.82 17.77
N GLY A 20 -9.84 24.82 18.36
CA GLY A 20 -10.67 25.78 17.64
C GLY A 20 -12.05 25.23 17.28
N GLU A 21 -12.52 24.19 17.96
CA GLU A 21 -13.79 23.50 17.72
C GLU A 21 -15.00 24.43 17.84
N SER A 22 -14.90 25.44 18.73
CA SER A 22 -15.91 26.47 18.94
C SER A 22 -16.22 27.30 17.68
N HIS A 23 -15.29 27.38 16.73
CA HIS A 23 -15.49 28.08 15.46
C HIS A 23 -16.30 27.25 14.44
N TYR A 24 -16.51 25.97 14.70
CA TYR A 24 -17.07 24.99 13.76
C TYR A 24 -18.37 24.35 14.26
N THR A 25 -19.10 25.02 15.17
CA THR A 25 -20.36 24.52 15.76
C THR A 25 -21.36 23.94 14.74
N PRO A 26 -21.56 24.51 13.52
CA PRO A 26 -22.47 23.91 12.55
C PRO A 26 -22.06 22.49 12.11
N ALA A 27 -20.78 22.23 11.87
CA ALA A 27 -20.27 20.93 11.46
C ALA A 27 -20.42 19.90 12.59
N TRP A 28 -20.16 20.32 13.84
CA TRP A 28 -20.35 19.51 15.04
C TRP A 28 -21.82 19.14 15.28
N LYS A 29 -22.74 20.11 15.13
CA LYS A 29 -24.19 19.84 15.21
C LYS A 29 -24.66 18.88 14.12
N ALA A 30 -24.11 18.98 12.92
CA ALA A 30 -24.42 18.05 11.84
C ALA A 30 -23.92 16.62 12.13
N LEU A 31 -22.79 16.45 12.82
CA LEU A 31 -22.24 15.13 13.19
C LEU A 31 -23.09 14.41 14.22
N PHE A 32 -23.46 15.12 15.29
CA PHE A 32 -24.23 14.54 16.39
C PHE A 32 -25.74 14.52 16.13
N GLY A 33 -26.21 15.19 15.07
CA GLY A 33 -27.62 15.31 14.74
C GLY A 33 -28.36 16.39 15.54
N ALA A 34 -29.63 16.61 15.20
CA ALA A 34 -30.47 17.65 15.81
C ALA A 34 -30.90 17.34 17.25
N SER A 35 -30.93 16.06 17.63
CA SER A 35 -31.10 15.66 19.02
C SER A 35 -29.71 15.60 19.62
N ALA A 36 -29.38 16.57 20.50
CA ALA A 36 -28.14 16.49 21.26
C ALA A 36 -28.05 15.08 21.87
N PRO A 37 -26.92 14.38 21.71
CA PRO A 37 -26.74 13.12 22.38
C PRO A 37 -27.03 13.30 23.88
N ALA A 38 -27.60 12.27 24.49
CA ALA A 38 -27.55 12.18 25.95
C ALA A 38 -26.10 12.42 26.38
N SER A 39 -25.91 13.19 27.47
CA SER A 39 -24.61 13.60 27.99
C SER A 39 -23.54 12.51 27.80
N ASP A 40 -22.43 12.86 27.15
CA ASP A 40 -21.26 12.01 26.86
C ASP A 40 -21.37 11.02 25.68
N ALA A 41 -22.02 11.36 24.56
CA ALA A 41 -21.86 10.53 23.37
C ALA A 41 -20.48 10.66 22.74
N GLU A 42 -19.90 9.52 22.44
CA GLU A 42 -18.68 9.36 21.67
C GLU A 42 -19.02 8.86 20.26
N ILE A 43 -18.43 9.52 19.26
CA ILE A 43 -18.44 9.06 17.86
C ILE A 43 -17.00 8.78 17.47
N VAL A 44 -16.74 7.55 17.02
CA VAL A 44 -15.44 7.15 16.44
C VAL A 44 -15.60 7.13 14.93
N THR A 45 -14.84 7.98 14.22
CA THR A 45 -14.98 8.12 12.77
C THR A 45 -13.67 8.58 12.11
N PRO A 46 -13.39 8.19 10.85
CA PRO A 46 -12.26 8.73 10.12
C PRO A 46 -12.46 10.22 9.81
N VAL A 47 -11.42 11.02 10.03
CA VAL A 47 -11.34 12.43 9.65
C VAL A 47 -10.13 12.67 8.77
N ARG A 48 -10.21 13.70 7.92
CA ARG A 48 -9.14 14.10 7.01
C ARG A 48 -8.29 15.20 7.61
N LEU A 49 -6.97 15.15 7.37
CA LEU A 49 -6.01 16.15 7.82
C LEU A 49 -5.46 16.95 6.65
N MET A 50 -5.95 18.18 6.46
CA MET A 50 -5.64 18.99 5.29
C MET A 50 -4.74 20.17 5.65
N PRO A 51 -3.49 20.25 5.13
CA PRO A 51 -2.66 21.43 5.26
C PRO A 51 -3.32 22.65 4.59
N ASP A 52 -3.30 23.79 5.28
CA ASP A 52 -3.81 25.08 4.79
C ASP A 52 -2.66 26.11 4.77
N PRO A 53 -1.76 26.04 3.77
CA PRO A 53 -0.61 26.95 3.66
C PRO A 53 -1.01 28.40 3.37
N ARG A 54 -2.27 28.65 3.02
CA ARG A 54 -2.82 29.99 2.74
C ARG A 54 -3.52 30.59 3.96
N ASN A 55 -3.50 29.90 5.09
CA ASN A 55 -4.12 30.41 6.30
C ASN A 55 -3.42 31.70 6.76
N ARG A 56 -4.21 32.76 6.96
CA ARG A 56 -3.70 34.08 7.34
C ARG A 56 -3.03 34.12 8.71
N HIS A 57 -3.35 33.17 9.59
CA HIS A 57 -2.87 33.17 10.98
C HIS A 57 -1.64 32.28 11.15
N ASP A 58 -1.60 31.14 10.46
CA ASP A 58 -0.53 30.16 10.57
C ASP A 58 -0.29 29.44 9.23
N PRO A 59 0.83 29.69 8.53
CA PRO A 59 1.12 28.99 7.28
C PRO A 59 1.31 27.47 7.44
N ASN A 60 1.46 26.99 8.68
CA ASN A 60 1.51 25.56 8.97
C ASN A 60 0.16 25.01 9.46
N ALA A 61 -0.94 25.75 9.34
CA ALA A 61 -2.25 25.28 9.79
C ALA A 61 -2.62 23.94 9.14
N VAL A 62 -3.16 23.01 9.93
CA VAL A 62 -3.72 21.76 9.44
C VAL A 62 -5.16 21.68 9.92
N GLY A 63 -6.10 21.72 8.98
CA GLY A 63 -7.51 21.59 9.26
C GLY A 63 -7.91 20.13 9.46
N VAL A 64 -8.80 19.89 10.40
CA VAL A 64 -9.39 18.57 10.68
C VAL A 64 -10.81 18.54 10.12
N TRP A 65 -11.08 17.61 9.20
CA TRP A 65 -12.31 17.55 8.42
C TRP A 65 -13.04 16.23 8.60
N ALA A 66 -14.24 16.28 9.17
CA ALA A 66 -15.16 15.15 9.19
C ALA A 66 -16.00 15.10 7.89
N SER A 67 -16.88 14.11 7.79
CA SER A 67 -17.83 13.99 6.68
C SER A 67 -18.78 15.18 6.54
N THR A 68 -19.07 15.89 7.64
CA THR A 68 -19.98 17.05 7.67
C THR A 68 -19.30 18.40 7.45
N GLY A 69 -17.97 18.43 7.36
CA GLY A 69 -17.18 19.64 7.20
C GLY A 69 -16.00 19.73 8.17
N GLN A 70 -15.39 20.90 8.22
CA GLN A 70 -14.28 21.17 9.13
C GLN A 70 -14.78 21.22 10.57
N ILE A 71 -14.09 20.53 11.47
CA ILE A 71 -14.43 20.45 12.90
C ILE A 71 -13.40 21.16 13.79
N GLY A 72 -12.22 21.47 13.25
CA GLY A 72 -11.18 22.19 13.99
C GLY A 72 -9.85 22.21 13.24
N HIS A 73 -8.77 22.38 13.99
CA HIS A 73 -7.38 22.38 13.52
C HIS A 73 -6.49 21.58 14.46
N LEU A 74 -5.33 21.15 13.98
CA LEU A 74 -4.24 20.76 14.88
C LEU A 74 -3.72 21.99 15.64
N SER A 75 -3.20 21.77 16.86
CA SER A 75 -2.49 22.81 17.60
C SER A 75 -1.34 23.36 16.74
N ARG A 76 -0.97 24.64 16.86
CA ARG A 76 0.14 25.23 16.09
C ARG A 76 1.45 24.44 16.23
N ALA A 77 1.71 23.91 17.43
CA ALA A 77 2.90 23.10 17.71
C ALA A 77 2.87 21.76 16.95
N ASP A 78 1.73 21.08 16.96
CA ASP A 78 1.57 19.80 16.24
C ASP A 78 1.50 20.02 14.73
N ALA A 79 0.76 21.03 14.28
CA ALA A 79 0.63 21.36 12.86
C ALA A 79 2.00 21.55 12.21
N ALA A 80 2.91 22.30 12.85
CA ALA A 80 4.28 22.46 12.38
C ALA A 80 5.08 21.15 12.24
N ARG A 81 4.80 20.15 13.10
CA ARG A 81 5.45 18.82 13.05
C ARG A 81 4.88 17.94 11.93
N TYR A 82 3.58 18.02 11.68
CA TYR A 82 2.88 17.13 10.75
C TYR A 82 2.81 17.65 9.31
N VAL A 83 2.87 18.97 9.10
CA VAL A 83 2.78 19.59 7.77
C VAL A 83 3.73 18.97 6.73
N PRO A 84 5.03 18.70 7.01
CA PRO A 84 5.92 18.16 5.99
C PRO A 84 5.40 16.84 5.37
N VAL A 85 4.96 15.91 6.22
CA VAL A 85 4.47 14.60 5.78
C VAL A 85 3.10 14.71 5.12
N LEU A 86 2.18 15.49 5.72
CA LEU A 86 0.82 15.65 5.18
C LEU A 86 0.81 16.42 3.85
N ALA A 87 1.65 17.44 3.71
CA ALA A 87 1.75 18.21 2.48
C ALA A 87 2.33 17.37 1.35
N GLU A 88 3.28 16.50 1.63
CA GLU A 88 3.81 15.54 0.65
C GLU A 88 2.73 14.56 0.18
N LEU A 89 1.95 13.98 1.10
CA LEU A 89 0.83 13.11 0.75
C LEU A 89 -0.18 13.83 -0.16
N VAL A 90 -0.61 15.03 0.24
CA VAL A 90 -1.57 15.83 -0.53
C VAL A 90 -1.01 16.24 -1.89
N ALA A 91 0.26 16.62 -1.97
CA ALA A 91 0.92 16.96 -3.23
C ALA A 91 0.99 15.77 -4.20
N ASN A 92 1.09 14.55 -3.67
CA ASN A 92 1.04 13.30 -4.43
C ASN A 92 -0.39 12.81 -4.73
N GLY A 93 -1.42 13.60 -4.40
CA GLY A 93 -2.81 13.28 -4.65
C GLY A 93 -3.45 12.33 -3.64
N TRP A 94 -2.82 12.12 -2.47
CA TRP A 94 -3.40 11.36 -1.39
C TRP A 94 -4.24 12.25 -0.47
N ASP A 95 -5.31 11.68 0.09
CA ASP A 95 -6.19 12.30 1.07
C ASP A 95 -5.94 11.64 2.45
N PRO A 96 -5.00 12.17 3.27
CA PRO A 96 -4.64 11.59 4.55
C PRO A 96 -5.81 11.55 5.55
N GLN A 97 -6.10 10.36 6.06
CA GLN A 97 -7.17 10.05 7.00
C GLN A 97 -6.64 9.47 8.31
N VAL A 98 -7.28 9.85 9.42
CA VAL A 98 -6.97 9.34 10.76
C VAL A 98 -8.26 9.06 11.53
N THR A 99 -8.26 8.02 12.37
CA THR A 99 -9.36 7.79 13.30
C THR A 99 -9.42 8.91 14.34
N ALA A 100 -10.60 9.50 14.51
CA ALA A 100 -10.88 10.49 15.54
C ALA A 100 -11.95 10.00 16.50
N HIS A 101 -11.74 10.33 17.77
CA HIS A 101 -12.73 10.21 18.84
C HIS A 101 -13.32 11.59 19.08
N LEU A 102 -14.64 11.69 18.90
CA LEU A 102 -15.38 12.93 18.94
C LEU A 102 -16.37 12.86 20.10
N TRP A 103 -16.35 13.85 20.99
CA TRP A 103 -17.29 13.96 22.10
C TRP A 103 -18.16 15.21 21.94
N GLY A 104 -19.44 15.08 22.32
CA GLY A 104 -20.40 16.16 22.30
C GLY A 104 -21.36 16.09 23.49
N GLY A 105 -21.67 17.25 24.06
CA GLY A 105 -22.63 17.37 25.15
C GLY A 105 -22.92 18.81 25.54
N ASP A 106 -23.57 19.00 26.68
CA ASP A 106 -24.01 20.31 27.19
C ASP A 106 -22.85 21.30 27.40
N TRP A 107 -21.64 20.79 27.63
CA TRP A 107 -20.44 21.57 27.90
C TRP A 107 -19.61 21.92 26.66
N GLY A 108 -20.03 21.45 25.48
CA GLY A 108 -19.36 21.72 24.21
C GLY A 108 -18.96 20.46 23.44
N TYR A 109 -18.03 20.65 22.52
CA TYR A 109 -17.48 19.59 21.67
C TYR A 109 -15.98 19.49 21.86
N SER A 110 -15.44 18.28 21.77
CA SER A 110 -14.00 18.04 21.78
C SER A 110 -13.65 16.88 20.84
N ALA A 111 -12.45 16.91 20.28
CA ALA A 111 -11.94 15.84 19.43
C ALA A 111 -10.52 15.44 19.83
N ARG A 112 -10.24 14.14 19.74
CA ARG A 112 -8.88 13.59 19.82
C ARG A 112 -8.60 12.68 18.64
N LEU A 113 -7.39 12.74 18.12
CA LEU A 113 -6.95 11.98 16.95
C LEU A 113 -5.99 10.87 17.36
N GLU A 114 -6.15 9.70 16.76
CA GLU A 114 -5.20 8.59 16.84
C GLU A 114 -3.99 8.81 15.92
N LEU A 115 -3.21 9.85 16.20
CA LEU A 115 -2.09 10.24 15.34
C LEU A 115 -0.76 9.80 15.96
N ALA A 116 -0.03 8.93 15.27
CA ALA A 116 1.33 8.56 15.65
C ALA A 116 2.31 9.70 15.38
N GLU A 117 3.55 9.53 15.83
CA GLU A 117 4.63 10.45 15.48
C GLU A 117 4.76 10.65 13.96
N PRO A 118 5.15 11.84 13.46
CA PRO A 118 5.15 12.15 12.03
C PRO A 118 5.88 11.12 11.15
N HIS A 119 7.01 10.61 11.62
CA HIS A 119 7.84 9.63 10.92
C HIS A 119 7.23 8.21 10.86
N LEU A 120 6.10 7.98 11.53
CA LEU A 120 5.36 6.72 11.56
C LEU A 120 4.03 6.75 10.80
N LEU A 121 3.67 7.89 10.22
CA LEU A 121 2.41 8.07 9.51
C LEU A 121 2.40 7.42 8.12
N VAL A 122 3.58 7.22 7.53
CA VAL A 122 3.76 6.63 6.22
C VAL A 122 4.84 5.55 6.30
N PRO A 123 4.74 4.49 5.49
CA PRO A 123 5.80 3.51 5.38
C PRO A 123 7.02 4.11 4.69
N GLY A 124 8.22 3.73 5.14
CA GLY A 124 9.49 4.16 4.54
C GLY A 124 9.75 3.55 3.16
N ASN A 125 9.06 2.47 2.80
CA ASN A 125 9.19 1.80 1.51
C ASN A 125 7.87 1.74 0.72
N ALA A 126 8.00 1.48 -0.58
CA ALA A 126 6.87 1.24 -1.45
C ALA A 126 6.14 -0.07 -1.07
N PRO A 127 4.85 -0.21 -1.45
CA PRO A 127 4.15 -1.48 -1.34
C PRO A 127 4.88 -2.63 -2.06
N PRO A 128 4.70 -3.89 -1.62
CA PRO A 128 5.35 -5.04 -2.23
C PRO A 128 5.12 -5.14 -3.75
N THR A 129 6.15 -5.59 -4.46
CA THR A 129 6.06 -5.78 -5.91
C THR A 129 5.22 -7.01 -6.27
N GLY A 130 4.35 -6.88 -7.27
CA GLY A 130 3.48 -7.96 -7.75
C GLY A 130 2.13 -8.02 -7.02
N PRO A 131 1.23 -8.92 -7.45
CA PRO A 131 -0.07 -9.10 -6.81
C PRO A 131 0.09 -9.55 -5.36
N HIS A 132 -0.42 -8.79 -4.41
CA HIS A 132 -0.32 -9.07 -2.99
C HIS A 132 -1.55 -8.58 -2.22
N LEU A 133 -1.83 -9.21 -1.09
CA LEU A 133 -2.82 -8.72 -0.15
C LEU A 133 -2.16 -8.45 1.19
N MET A 134 -2.47 -7.29 1.77
CA MET A 134 -1.98 -6.94 3.10
C MET A 134 -2.80 -7.68 4.16
N LEU A 135 -2.12 -8.46 4.99
CA LEU A 135 -2.73 -9.08 6.15
C LEU A 135 -3.16 -7.99 7.15
N PRO A 136 -4.30 -8.17 7.86
CA PRO A 136 -4.76 -7.21 8.85
C PRO A 136 -3.75 -7.02 9.98
N LEU A 137 -3.76 -5.81 10.56
CA LEU A 137 -2.97 -5.49 11.74
C LEU A 137 -3.44 -6.32 12.94
N GLY A 138 -2.50 -6.98 13.59
CA GLY A 138 -2.74 -7.76 14.80
C GLY A 138 -1.62 -7.57 15.82
N ASN A 139 -1.35 -8.61 16.60
CA ASN A 139 -0.33 -8.55 17.64
C ASN A 139 1.09 -8.45 17.06
N ALA A 140 1.99 -7.91 17.89
CA ALA A 140 3.41 -7.85 17.60
C ALA A 140 4.03 -9.26 17.54
N ILE A 141 4.70 -9.59 16.44
CA ILE A 141 5.50 -10.81 16.28
C ILE A 141 6.94 -10.44 15.98
N GLN A 142 7.86 -10.81 16.88
CA GLN A 142 9.29 -10.59 16.71
C GLN A 142 9.86 -11.49 15.61
N VAL A 143 10.62 -10.91 14.68
CA VAL A 143 11.41 -11.64 13.69
C VAL A 143 12.71 -12.13 14.34
N THR A 144 13.20 -13.28 13.89
CA THR A 144 14.44 -13.90 14.39
C THR A 144 15.49 -13.99 13.28
N GLY A 145 16.76 -13.93 13.65
CA GLY A 145 17.89 -14.00 12.72
C GLY A 145 18.19 -12.68 11.99
N GLU A 146 17.53 -11.60 12.37
CA GLU A 146 17.71 -10.23 11.84
C GLU A 146 19.12 -9.67 12.01
N GLU A 147 19.85 -10.14 13.04
CA GLU A 147 21.25 -9.81 13.28
C GLU A 147 22.19 -10.26 12.15
N HIS A 148 21.80 -11.27 11.37
CA HIS A 148 22.55 -11.74 10.19
C HIS A 148 22.24 -10.93 8.93
N HIS A 149 21.26 -10.01 9.01
CA HIS A 149 20.72 -9.26 7.89
C HIS A 149 20.78 -7.74 8.13
N LEU A 150 21.68 -7.28 9.00
CA LEU A 150 21.85 -5.84 9.30
C LEU A 150 22.05 -5.00 8.05
N ASP A 151 22.82 -5.48 7.06
CA ASP A 151 23.04 -4.75 5.79
C ASP A 151 21.74 -4.45 5.04
N ALA A 152 20.77 -5.37 5.07
CA ALA A 152 19.45 -5.18 4.46
C ALA A 152 18.53 -4.27 5.29
N LEU A 153 18.81 -4.12 6.59
CA LEU A 153 18.02 -3.29 7.51
C LEU A 153 18.53 -1.85 7.59
N ILE A 154 19.81 -1.59 7.31
CA ILE A 154 20.44 -0.25 7.36
C ILE A 154 19.61 0.84 6.66
N PRO A 155 19.03 0.63 5.45
CA PRO A 155 18.23 1.67 4.78
C PRO A 155 16.98 2.10 5.55
N TRP A 156 16.48 1.24 6.44
CA TRP A 156 15.23 1.44 7.19
C TRP A 156 15.47 1.92 8.63
N LEU A 157 16.74 2.12 9.01
CA LEU A 157 17.12 2.69 10.29
C LEU A 157 17.04 4.22 10.22
N CYS A 158 15.88 4.75 10.58
CA CYS A 158 15.68 6.19 10.66
C CYS A 158 16.31 6.79 11.94
N PRO A 159 16.68 8.08 11.92
CA PRO A 159 17.26 8.78 13.07
C PRO A 159 16.41 8.73 14.33
N GLU A 160 15.09 8.68 14.17
CA GLU A 160 14.09 8.62 15.25
C GLU A 160 14.03 7.26 15.94
N GLY A 161 14.66 6.24 15.36
CA GLY A 161 14.86 4.92 15.97
C GLY A 161 13.77 3.88 15.68
N GLU A 162 12.66 4.25 15.04
CA GLU A 162 11.68 3.30 14.51
C GLU A 162 11.01 3.76 13.21
N CYS A 163 10.84 2.86 12.24
CA CYS A 163 10.22 3.12 10.94
C CYS A 163 9.21 2.04 10.58
N TRP A 164 8.06 2.43 10.04
CA TRP A 164 7.14 1.48 9.42
C TRP A 164 7.60 1.09 8.03
N VAL A 165 7.46 -0.19 7.69
CA VAL A 165 7.75 -0.72 6.36
C VAL A 165 6.72 -1.78 5.97
N HIS A 166 6.52 -1.93 4.68
CA HIS A 166 5.92 -3.11 4.09
C HIS A 166 6.94 -4.25 4.07
N ALA A 167 6.51 -5.42 4.51
CA ALA A 167 7.25 -6.66 4.36
C ALA A 167 6.39 -7.71 3.68
N THR A 168 7.01 -8.79 3.21
CA THR A 168 6.32 -9.95 2.63
C THR A 168 6.72 -11.22 3.35
N LEU A 169 5.76 -12.14 3.46
CA LEU A 169 5.92 -13.44 4.09
C LEU A 169 6.02 -14.53 3.03
N HIS A 170 7.01 -15.40 3.18
CA HIS A 170 7.28 -16.49 2.25
C HIS A 170 7.43 -17.80 2.98
N GLU A 171 6.78 -18.85 2.50
CA GLU A 171 6.98 -20.20 3.01
C GLU A 171 8.35 -20.73 2.56
N VAL A 172 9.17 -21.18 3.52
CA VAL A 172 10.47 -21.77 3.24
C VAL A 172 10.60 -23.08 4.01
N THR A 173 11.03 -24.13 3.31
CA THR A 173 11.41 -25.40 3.94
C THR A 173 12.90 -25.39 4.24
N GLU A 174 13.25 -25.35 5.51
CA GLU A 174 14.62 -25.46 5.98
C GLU A 174 15.01 -26.92 6.19
N GLN A 175 16.12 -27.33 5.58
CA GLN A 175 16.73 -28.63 5.79
C GLN A 175 17.63 -28.58 7.04
N LEU A 176 17.29 -29.34 8.07
CA LEU A 176 18.17 -29.62 9.19
C LEU A 176 18.99 -30.89 8.91
N ALA A 177 19.99 -31.14 9.76
CA ALA A 177 20.89 -32.28 9.64
C ALA A 177 20.17 -33.66 9.56
N ARG A 178 18.95 -33.77 10.10
CA ARG A 178 18.17 -35.03 10.13
C ARG A 178 16.67 -34.87 9.88
N SER A 179 16.20 -33.66 9.58
CA SER A 179 14.77 -33.36 9.41
C SER A 179 14.56 -32.13 8.55
N THR A 180 13.32 -31.87 8.15
CA THR A 180 12.91 -30.61 7.52
C THR A 180 11.96 -29.89 8.45
N ARG A 181 12.01 -28.55 8.44
CA ARG A 181 10.97 -27.72 9.06
C ARG A 181 10.51 -26.65 8.10
N THR A 182 9.22 -26.36 8.11
CA THR A 182 8.65 -25.26 7.34
C THR A 182 8.56 -24.04 8.25
N VAL A 183 9.13 -22.93 7.79
CA VAL A 183 9.11 -21.64 8.50
C VAL A 183 8.65 -20.54 7.56
N VAL A 184 8.25 -19.41 8.14
CA VAL A 184 7.94 -18.20 7.40
C VAL A 184 9.18 -17.31 7.38
N GLU A 185 9.71 -17.07 6.19
CA GLU A 185 10.76 -16.09 5.92
C GLU A 185 10.13 -14.71 5.73
N VAL A 186 10.77 -13.67 6.27
CA VAL A 186 10.35 -12.28 6.14
C VAL A 186 11.28 -11.57 5.18
N ARG A 187 10.69 -10.87 4.20
CA ARG A 187 11.43 -10.05 3.22
C ARG A 187 10.96 -8.61 3.21
N ILE A 188 11.90 -7.67 3.19
CA ILE A 188 11.64 -6.24 2.94
C ILE A 188 12.25 -5.92 1.57
N ASP A 189 11.47 -5.31 0.68
CA ASP A 189 11.86 -5.03 -0.72
C ASP A 189 12.44 -6.26 -1.45
N GLY A 190 11.90 -7.44 -1.15
CA GLY A 190 12.35 -8.72 -1.74
C GLY A 190 13.62 -9.30 -1.14
N VAL A 191 14.29 -8.60 -0.21
CA VAL A 191 15.50 -9.08 0.47
C VAL A 191 15.13 -9.74 1.79
N ARG A 192 15.68 -10.93 2.07
CA ARG A 192 15.50 -11.63 3.35
C ARG A 192 16.09 -10.81 4.49
N VAL A 193 15.25 -10.54 5.49
CA VAL A 193 15.63 -9.82 6.71
C VAL A 193 15.52 -10.68 7.97
N GLY A 194 15.01 -11.90 7.86
CA GLY A 194 14.92 -12.84 8.96
C GLY A 194 13.80 -13.86 8.75
N GLN A 195 13.40 -14.51 9.82
CA GLN A 195 12.34 -15.52 9.81
C GLN A 195 11.57 -15.54 11.12
N LEU A 196 10.36 -16.07 11.09
CA LEU A 196 9.59 -16.32 12.30
C LEU A 196 10.07 -17.61 13.00
N THR A 197 9.86 -17.67 14.32
CA THR A 197 10.08 -18.92 15.06
C THR A 197 9.19 -20.04 14.49
N PRO A 198 9.55 -21.33 14.65
CA PRO A 198 8.72 -22.42 14.15
C PRO A 198 7.27 -22.39 14.67
N LYS A 199 7.10 -21.99 15.94
CA LYS A 199 5.77 -21.82 16.54
C LYS A 199 4.97 -20.73 15.83
N MET A 200 5.53 -19.52 15.72
CA MET A 200 4.83 -18.39 15.09
C MET A 200 4.62 -18.61 13.59
N SER A 201 5.56 -19.29 12.92
CA SER A 201 5.39 -19.73 11.53
C SER A 201 4.14 -20.59 11.38
N GLY A 202 3.92 -21.56 12.27
CA GLY A 202 2.71 -22.40 12.25
C GLY A 202 1.41 -21.61 12.42
N GLU A 203 1.43 -20.50 13.17
CA GLU A 203 0.25 -19.64 13.40
C GLU A 203 -0.08 -18.75 12.18
N VAL A 204 0.87 -18.49 11.28
CA VAL A 204 0.72 -17.55 10.13
C VAL A 204 0.70 -18.28 8.78
N LEU A 205 1.36 -19.43 8.66
CA LEU A 205 1.45 -20.24 7.42
C LEU A 205 0.11 -20.50 6.73
N PRO A 206 -1.00 -20.84 7.43
CA PRO A 206 -2.26 -21.09 6.73
C PRO A 206 -2.74 -19.87 5.93
N ALA A 207 -2.55 -18.65 6.44
CA ALA A 207 -2.90 -17.43 5.73
C ALA A 207 -1.99 -17.17 4.52
N VAL A 208 -0.68 -17.43 4.68
CA VAL A 208 0.30 -17.29 3.59
C VAL A 208 0.01 -18.26 2.45
N ARG A 209 -0.30 -19.52 2.78
CA ARG A 209 -0.66 -20.56 1.80
C ARG A 209 -1.95 -20.22 1.06
N MET A 210 -2.99 -19.79 1.78
CA MET A 210 -4.25 -19.38 1.17
C MET A 210 -4.04 -18.27 0.13
N LEU A 211 -3.23 -17.26 0.45
CA LEU A 211 -2.93 -16.18 -0.50
C LEU A 211 -2.09 -16.69 -1.69
N ALA A 212 -1.07 -17.52 -1.42
CA ALA A 212 -0.21 -18.08 -2.45
C ALA A 212 -0.97 -18.99 -3.44
N GLU A 213 -1.91 -19.80 -2.95
CA GLU A 213 -2.83 -20.62 -3.76
C GLU A 213 -3.70 -19.74 -4.68
N GLY A 214 -4.04 -18.54 -4.23
CA GLY A 214 -4.72 -17.50 -5.01
C GLY A 214 -3.82 -16.69 -5.94
N GLY A 215 -2.52 -17.01 -6.03
CA GLY A 215 -1.54 -16.25 -6.82
C GLY A 215 -1.16 -14.90 -6.22
N LEU A 216 -1.44 -14.68 -4.94
CA LEU A 216 -1.16 -13.43 -4.22
C LEU A 216 0.00 -13.62 -3.23
N GLY A 217 0.87 -12.61 -3.14
CA GLY A 217 1.84 -12.48 -2.06
C GLY A 217 1.17 -12.07 -0.74
N ALA A 218 1.69 -12.58 0.37
CA ALA A 218 1.27 -12.17 1.71
C ALA A 218 2.06 -10.94 2.17
N GLY A 219 1.48 -9.75 2.00
CA GLY A 219 2.05 -8.49 2.49
C GLY A 219 1.71 -8.26 3.96
N VAL A 220 2.62 -7.65 4.71
CA VAL A 220 2.42 -7.30 6.13
C VAL A 220 3.02 -5.94 6.45
N ARG A 221 2.51 -5.31 7.50
CA ARG A 221 3.14 -4.12 8.07
C ARG A 221 4.15 -4.55 9.13
N ALA A 222 5.36 -4.01 9.05
CA ALA A 222 6.43 -4.27 10.00
C ALA A 222 7.00 -2.95 10.52
N VAL A 223 7.57 -2.98 11.72
CA VAL A 223 8.33 -1.87 12.29
C VAL A 223 9.77 -2.31 12.40
N VAL A 224 10.67 -1.55 11.78
CA VAL A 224 12.12 -1.70 11.97
C VAL A 224 12.53 -0.75 13.08
N LYS A 225 13.21 -1.27 14.11
CA LYS A 225 13.68 -0.50 15.26
C LYS A 225 15.18 -0.65 15.44
N GLY A 226 15.80 0.36 16.02
CA GLY A 226 17.19 0.29 16.48
C GLY A 226 18.15 1.15 15.66
N ASN A 227 19.39 0.70 15.56
CA ASN A 227 20.50 1.45 14.97
C ASN A 227 21.50 0.53 14.25
N ARG A 228 22.59 1.11 13.74
CA ARG A 228 23.59 0.37 12.95
C ARG A 228 24.33 -0.72 13.73
N LEU A 229 24.23 -0.74 15.06
CA LEU A 229 24.81 -1.76 15.93
C LEU A 229 23.83 -2.91 16.20
N LYS A 230 22.54 -2.59 16.29
CA LYS A 230 21.48 -3.56 16.55
C LYS A 230 20.18 -3.09 15.93
N ALA A 231 19.61 -3.90 15.06
CA ALA A 231 18.30 -3.69 14.47
C ALA A 231 17.35 -4.82 14.87
N GLU A 232 16.07 -4.48 15.07
CA GLU A 232 14.99 -5.40 15.39
C GLU A 232 13.84 -5.17 14.42
N VAL A 233 13.18 -6.24 13.97
CA VAL A 233 12.02 -6.19 13.08
C VAL A 233 10.83 -6.83 13.77
N VAL A 234 9.75 -6.07 13.87
CA VAL A 234 8.51 -6.50 14.51
C VAL A 234 7.38 -6.46 13.49
N LEU A 235 6.78 -7.61 13.22
CA LEU A 235 5.58 -7.68 12.38
C LEU A 235 4.35 -7.30 13.20
N GLN A 236 3.38 -6.65 12.56
CA GLN A 236 2.07 -6.35 13.14
C GLN A 236 1.01 -7.03 12.30
N VAL A 237 0.61 -8.23 12.71
CA VAL A 237 -0.18 -9.13 11.86
C VAL A 237 -1.12 -10.00 12.68
N VAL A 238 -2.35 -10.16 12.18
CA VAL A 238 -3.32 -11.11 12.73
C VAL A 238 -2.92 -12.53 12.38
N ARG A 239 -3.07 -13.45 13.34
CA ARG A 239 -2.76 -14.86 13.15
C ARG A 239 -3.84 -15.54 12.35
N ALA A 240 -3.53 -16.63 11.66
CA ALA A 240 -4.47 -17.25 10.72
C ALA A 240 -5.83 -17.64 11.34
N HIS A 241 -5.84 -18.05 12.62
CA HIS A 241 -7.06 -18.41 13.34
C HIS A 241 -7.84 -17.23 13.92
N GLU A 242 -7.24 -16.02 13.92
CA GLU A 242 -7.84 -14.77 14.39
C GLU A 242 -8.32 -13.91 13.20
N LEU A 243 -8.13 -14.36 11.96
CA LEU A 243 -8.51 -13.61 10.77
C LEU A 243 -10.04 -13.45 10.69
N PRO A 244 -10.55 -12.22 10.45
CA PRO A 244 -11.97 -11.99 10.26
C PRO A 244 -12.52 -12.74 9.04
N GLU A 245 -13.69 -13.38 9.18
CA GLU A 245 -14.34 -14.08 8.07
C GLU A 245 -14.62 -13.16 6.86
N SER A 246 -14.99 -11.90 7.13
CA SER A 246 -15.19 -10.90 6.08
C SER A 246 -13.92 -10.67 5.25
N TRP A 247 -12.77 -10.58 5.91
CA TRP A 247 -11.49 -10.40 5.24
C TRP A 247 -11.11 -11.64 4.40
N ILE A 248 -11.38 -12.84 4.90
CA ILE A 248 -11.12 -14.09 4.16
C ILE A 248 -11.99 -14.15 2.89
N ALA A 249 -13.26 -13.78 2.98
CA ALA A 249 -14.17 -13.74 1.84
C ALA A 249 -13.69 -12.73 0.79
N ASP A 250 -13.31 -11.52 1.21
CA ASP A 250 -12.78 -10.48 0.32
C ASP A 250 -11.47 -10.91 -0.34
N ALA A 251 -10.57 -11.56 0.41
CA ALA A 251 -9.32 -12.09 -0.11
C ALA A 251 -9.56 -13.13 -1.22
N HIS A 252 -10.55 -14.02 -1.04
CA HIS A 252 -10.92 -15.00 -2.05
C HIS A 252 -11.47 -14.33 -3.32
N VAL A 253 -12.37 -13.36 -3.17
CA VAL A 253 -12.90 -12.58 -4.32
C VAL A 253 -11.76 -11.87 -5.06
N TYR A 254 -10.82 -11.29 -4.33
CA TYR A 254 -9.66 -10.62 -4.90
C TYR A 254 -8.74 -11.59 -5.65
N ALA A 255 -8.45 -12.75 -5.06
CA ALA A 255 -7.65 -13.80 -5.67
C ALA A 255 -8.30 -14.33 -6.96
N VAL A 256 -9.61 -14.57 -6.97
CA VAL A 256 -10.33 -15.00 -8.18
C VAL A 256 -10.27 -13.92 -9.27
N LYS A 257 -10.42 -12.65 -8.90
CA LYS A 257 -10.35 -11.52 -9.84
C LYS A 257 -8.94 -11.36 -10.44
N MET A 258 -7.89 -11.57 -9.65
CA MET A 258 -6.49 -11.49 -10.09
C MET A 258 -6.02 -12.75 -10.83
N GLY A 259 -6.55 -13.92 -10.48
CA GLY A 259 -6.29 -15.20 -11.14
C GLY A 259 -7.06 -15.42 -12.45
N ALA A 260 -7.93 -14.49 -12.84
CA ALA A 260 -8.70 -14.53 -14.09
C ALA A 260 -7.97 -13.94 -15.32
N GLU A 261 -6.73 -13.46 -15.16
CA GLU A 261 -5.81 -13.29 -16.29
C GLU A 261 -5.31 -14.71 -16.70
N PRO A 262 -5.48 -15.14 -17.96
CA PRO A 262 -5.26 -16.53 -18.33
C PRO A 262 -3.79 -16.90 -18.12
N SER A 263 -3.58 -17.86 -17.20
CA SER A 263 -2.40 -18.72 -17.20
C SER A 263 -2.09 -19.09 -18.63
N THR A 264 -0.92 -18.66 -19.10
CA THR A 264 -0.38 -19.06 -20.39
C THR A 264 -0.48 -20.57 -20.46
N VAL A 265 -1.28 -21.06 -21.40
CA VAL A 265 -1.42 -22.48 -21.73
C VAL A 265 -0.01 -23.05 -21.77
N ALA A 266 0.27 -23.99 -20.87
CA ALA A 266 1.43 -24.85 -20.99
C ALA A 266 1.35 -25.51 -22.36
N VAL A 267 2.17 -25.03 -23.29
CA VAL A 267 2.40 -25.70 -24.57
C VAL A 267 2.89 -27.09 -24.21
N PRO A 268 2.17 -28.18 -24.55
CA PRO A 268 2.68 -29.52 -24.30
C PRO A 268 4.00 -29.67 -25.05
N PRO A 269 5.03 -30.31 -24.46
CA PRO A 269 6.29 -30.51 -25.15
C PRO A 269 6.04 -31.26 -26.47
N PRO A 270 6.71 -30.87 -27.57
CA PRO A 270 6.51 -31.54 -28.85
C PRO A 270 6.85 -33.04 -28.74
N PRO A 271 6.13 -33.91 -29.46
CA PRO A 271 6.38 -35.34 -29.40
C PRO A 271 7.79 -35.65 -29.89
N VAL A 272 8.54 -36.37 -29.05
CA VAL A 272 9.86 -36.92 -29.36
C VAL A 272 9.70 -37.88 -30.55
N PRO A 273 10.42 -37.72 -31.67
CA PRO A 273 10.33 -38.67 -32.78
C PRO A 273 10.94 -40.02 -32.37
N PRO A 274 10.38 -41.15 -32.85
CA PRO A 274 10.85 -42.47 -32.48
C PRO A 274 12.28 -42.72 -32.98
N VAL A 275 13.10 -43.24 -32.08
CA VAL A 275 14.45 -43.76 -32.35
C VAL A 275 14.34 -44.85 -33.41
N SER A 276 14.88 -44.59 -34.60
CA SER A 276 15.04 -45.61 -35.63
C SER A 276 16.39 -46.30 -35.43
N SER A 277 16.32 -47.56 -35.03
CA SER A 277 17.44 -48.48 -34.91
C SER A 277 17.80 -49.05 -36.28
N SER A 278 19.05 -48.90 -36.71
CA SER A 278 19.74 -49.83 -37.63
C SER A 278 21.23 -49.46 -37.81
N PRO A 279 22.08 -50.42 -38.25
CA PRO A 279 23.30 -50.75 -37.53
C PRO A 279 24.62 -50.19 -38.14
N VAL A 280 25.65 -50.33 -37.31
CA VAL A 280 27.09 -50.12 -37.52
C VAL A 280 27.61 -50.63 -38.88
N PRO A 281 28.71 -50.02 -39.40
CA PRO A 281 29.83 -50.85 -39.81
C PRO A 281 31.15 -50.47 -39.14
N VAL A 282 31.96 -51.50 -38.99
CA VAL A 282 33.26 -51.58 -38.32
C VAL A 282 34.40 -50.99 -39.16
N GLY A 283 35.39 -50.40 -38.47
CA GLY A 283 36.79 -50.24 -38.91
C GLY A 283 37.26 -48.79 -38.90
N SER A 284 38.48 -48.41 -38.52
CA SER A 284 39.65 -49.08 -37.96
C SER A 284 40.63 -47.97 -37.53
N VAL A 285 41.29 -48.16 -36.38
CA VAL A 285 42.71 -47.83 -36.03
C VAL A 285 43.28 -46.42 -36.35
N VAL A 286 43.73 -45.69 -35.32
CA VAL A 286 45.11 -45.18 -34.99
C VAL A 286 44.97 -44.02 -33.97
N SER A 287 45.39 -44.15 -32.70
CA SER A 287 46.72 -43.92 -32.10
C SER A 287 47.26 -42.47 -32.13
N ALA A 288 47.80 -42.07 -30.97
CA ALA A 288 48.55 -40.85 -30.58
C ALA A 288 47.69 -39.77 -29.89
N GLY A 289 48.02 -39.23 -28.72
CA GLY A 289 49.21 -39.34 -27.89
C GLY A 289 49.04 -38.42 -26.67
N SER A 290 49.75 -38.74 -25.60
CA SER A 290 49.86 -38.00 -24.34
C SER A 290 49.94 -36.48 -24.48
N THR A 291 49.51 -35.73 -23.47
CA THR A 291 50.41 -35.17 -22.44
C THR A 291 49.61 -34.38 -21.41
N SER A 292 49.70 -34.83 -20.16
CA SER A 292 49.37 -34.07 -18.95
C SER A 292 50.42 -33.00 -18.69
N ILE A 293 50.02 -31.80 -18.25
CA ILE A 293 50.89 -30.96 -17.42
C ILE A 293 50.03 -30.31 -16.33
N SER A 294 50.28 -30.72 -15.10
CA SER A 294 49.95 -29.99 -13.87
C SER A 294 51.12 -29.10 -13.50
N PHE A 295 50.89 -27.91 -12.93
CA PHE A 295 51.86 -27.26 -12.05
C PHE A 295 51.16 -26.53 -10.89
N SER A 296 51.71 -26.75 -9.70
CA SER A 296 51.27 -26.30 -8.38
C SER A 296 51.81 -24.93 -7.98
N LEU A 297 50.95 -24.19 -7.25
CA LEU A 297 51.14 -23.37 -6.03
C LEU A 297 52.46 -22.65 -5.71
N GLY A 298 52.32 -21.36 -5.33
CA GLY A 298 53.20 -20.63 -4.40
C GLY A 298 52.65 -19.22 -4.04
N PRO A 299 52.96 -18.64 -2.84
CA PRO A 299 52.05 -17.73 -2.09
C PRO A 299 52.52 -16.25 -1.90
N VAL A 300 51.54 -15.34 -1.67
CA VAL A 300 51.36 -14.19 -0.67
C VAL A 300 52.63 -13.37 -0.28
N PRO A 301 52.65 -12.00 -0.12
CA PRO A 301 51.76 -11.24 0.80
C PRO A 301 51.46 -9.72 0.60
N GLY A 302 50.36 -9.28 1.25
CA GLY A 302 50.29 -8.16 2.20
C GLY A 302 50.36 -6.68 1.74
N GLY A 303 49.28 -5.91 2.01
CA GLY A 303 49.35 -4.45 2.12
C GLY A 303 48.00 -3.71 2.01
N SER A 304 47.51 -3.14 3.13
CA SER A 304 46.44 -2.13 3.22
C SER A 304 47.05 -0.80 3.72
N PRO A 305 46.29 0.29 3.93
CA PRO A 305 45.32 0.99 3.08
C PRO A 305 45.69 2.51 2.93
N GLN A 306 45.10 3.26 1.99
CA GLN A 306 45.08 4.73 2.08
C GLN A 306 43.77 5.37 1.60
N THR A 307 43.41 6.42 2.32
CA THR A 307 42.26 7.33 2.28
C THR A 307 42.43 8.50 1.30
N SER A 308 41.36 8.94 0.62
CA SER A 308 41.07 10.38 0.37
C SER A 308 39.75 10.58 -0.39
N THR A 309 38.74 11.27 0.17
CA THR A 309 38.45 12.73 0.19
C THR A 309 37.72 13.26 -1.05
N VAL A 310 36.50 13.77 -0.85
CA VAL A 310 35.58 14.47 -1.79
C VAL A 310 35.73 15.99 -1.64
N PRO A 311 35.42 16.81 -2.67
CA PRO A 311 34.54 17.97 -2.45
C PRO A 311 33.50 18.26 -3.58
N PRO A 312 32.55 19.22 -3.37
CA PRO A 312 31.20 19.23 -3.97
C PRO A 312 30.92 20.36 -5.00
N VAL A 313 29.78 20.31 -5.69
CA VAL A 313 29.21 21.43 -6.50
C VAL A 313 27.68 21.52 -6.31
N VAL A 314 27.18 22.75 -6.17
CA VAL A 314 25.80 23.22 -5.94
C VAL A 314 25.42 24.26 -7.04
N PRO A 315 24.11 24.54 -7.32
CA PRO A 315 23.57 24.75 -8.67
C PRO A 315 23.09 26.20 -8.99
N GLY A 316 22.50 26.39 -10.19
CA GLY A 316 21.80 27.62 -10.61
C GLY A 316 20.84 27.42 -11.81
N PRO A 317 19.86 28.34 -12.04
CA PRO A 317 18.48 27.97 -12.43
C PRO A 317 17.99 28.45 -13.83
N ALA A 318 16.72 28.12 -14.12
CA ALA A 318 15.90 28.25 -15.33
C ALA A 318 15.62 29.69 -15.85
N PRO A 319 14.94 29.79 -17.02
CA PRO A 319 13.84 30.74 -17.12
C PRO A 319 12.54 30.17 -17.76
N VAL A 320 11.46 30.89 -17.45
CA VAL A 320 10.03 30.74 -17.79
C VAL A 320 9.66 31.63 -18.99
N VAL A 321 8.52 31.40 -19.68
CA VAL A 321 7.44 32.40 -20.00
C VAL A 321 6.55 32.03 -21.22
N SER A 322 5.24 31.88 -20.92
CA SER A 322 3.96 32.36 -21.51
C SER A 322 3.50 32.23 -22.98
N GLY A 323 2.18 31.97 -23.10
CA GLY A 323 1.23 32.52 -24.10
C GLY A 323 -0.11 31.73 -24.15
N LEU A 324 -1.20 32.15 -23.46
CA LEU A 324 -2.42 32.89 -23.91
C LEU A 324 -3.24 32.23 -25.07
N VAL A 325 -4.40 31.55 -24.84
CA VAL A 325 -5.86 31.96 -24.89
C VAL A 325 -6.39 32.29 -26.33
N PRO A 326 -7.68 32.11 -26.81
CA PRO A 326 -9.04 31.83 -26.23
C PRO A 326 -9.97 30.76 -26.97
N VAL A 327 -11.04 30.21 -26.35
CA VAL A 327 -12.54 30.41 -26.42
C VAL A 327 -13.32 30.11 -27.73
N ALA A 328 -14.36 29.24 -27.64
CA ALA A 328 -15.77 29.35 -28.16
C ALA A 328 -16.48 27.97 -28.00
N ALA A 329 -17.63 27.74 -27.34
CA ALA A 329 -19.01 28.25 -27.39
C ALA A 329 -20.00 27.41 -28.27
N GLY A 330 -21.09 26.93 -27.65
CA GLY A 330 -22.35 26.42 -28.28
C GLY A 330 -22.38 24.91 -28.55
N VAL A 331 -23.48 24.14 -28.40
CA VAL A 331 -24.92 24.44 -28.55
C VAL A 331 -25.75 23.38 -27.77
N ALA A 332 -26.89 23.80 -27.23
CA ALA A 332 -27.90 23.00 -26.53
C ALA A 332 -28.94 22.38 -27.48
N SER A 333 -29.59 21.27 -27.07
CA SER A 333 -30.98 20.84 -27.38
C SER A 333 -31.09 19.32 -27.18
N ALA A 334 -32.20 18.68 -26.81
CA ALA A 334 -33.50 19.07 -26.28
C ALA A 334 -34.19 17.74 -25.90
N VAL A 335 -35.05 17.77 -24.88
CA VAL A 335 -35.88 16.65 -24.39
C VAL A 335 -37.08 16.41 -25.34
N PRO A 336 -37.61 15.18 -25.40
CA PRO A 336 -39.07 15.02 -25.29
C PRO A 336 -39.47 13.87 -24.34
N GLY A 337 -40.40 14.16 -23.42
CA GLY A 337 -41.21 13.15 -22.70
C GLY A 337 -42.51 12.84 -23.45
N PRO A 338 -43.61 12.50 -22.77
CA PRO A 338 -43.78 11.53 -21.68
C PRO A 338 -44.79 10.42 -22.08
N ALA A 339 -44.82 9.29 -21.38
CA ALA A 339 -45.95 8.36 -21.42
C ALA A 339 -46.40 8.04 -19.98
N ALA A 340 -47.70 8.24 -19.77
CA ALA A 340 -48.36 8.37 -18.48
C ALA A 340 -48.69 7.03 -17.80
N GLY A 341 -48.71 7.05 -16.47
CA GLY A 341 -49.69 6.29 -15.68
C GLY A 341 -49.17 5.39 -14.56
N TRP A 342 -48.62 5.94 -13.46
CA TRP A 342 -48.63 5.30 -12.12
C TRP A 342 -48.18 6.28 -11.00
N ASP A 343 -49.00 6.48 -9.95
CA ASP A 343 -48.64 6.87 -8.56
C ASP A 343 -49.88 6.64 -7.65
N PRO A 344 -49.80 6.12 -6.41
CA PRO A 344 -49.07 6.75 -5.31
C PRO A 344 -48.27 5.77 -4.44
N GLY A 345 -46.97 5.95 -4.43
CA GLY A 345 -46.08 5.52 -3.36
C GLY A 345 -44.72 6.09 -3.65
N THR A 346 -44.23 7.02 -2.83
CA THR A 346 -42.90 7.62 -2.99
C THR A 346 -41.84 6.52 -2.92
N ILE A 347 -41.49 6.00 -4.09
CA ILE A 347 -40.28 5.23 -4.35
C ILE A 347 -39.17 6.27 -4.53
N PRO A 348 -38.05 6.16 -3.81
CA PRO A 348 -36.93 7.10 -3.92
C PRO A 348 -36.40 7.13 -5.37
N PRO A 349 -35.93 8.28 -5.87
CA PRO A 349 -35.27 8.33 -7.19
C PRO A 349 -34.03 7.42 -7.19
N GLU A 350 -33.76 6.88 -8.39
CA GLU A 350 -32.71 5.93 -8.77
C GLU A 350 -31.41 6.05 -7.94
N PRO A 351 -31.00 5.01 -7.19
CA PRO A 351 -29.62 4.89 -6.76
C PRO A 351 -28.77 4.43 -7.96
N THR A 352 -28.56 5.30 -8.95
CA THR A 352 -27.62 5.01 -10.04
C THR A 352 -26.22 5.45 -9.61
N GLY A 353 -25.66 4.69 -8.68
CA GLY A 353 -24.43 5.03 -7.97
C GLY A 353 -23.21 4.24 -8.41
N ILE A 354 -23.01 3.95 -9.70
CA ILE A 354 -21.74 3.40 -10.22
C ILE A 354 -21.43 3.93 -11.63
N ARG A 355 -20.29 4.63 -11.78
CA ARG A 355 -19.75 5.03 -13.09
C ARG A 355 -18.49 4.25 -13.41
N PHE A 356 -18.32 3.92 -14.69
CA PHE A 356 -17.10 3.29 -15.17
C PHE A 356 -16.00 4.36 -15.29
N VAL A 357 -14.87 4.15 -14.60
CA VAL A 357 -13.69 5.02 -14.67
C VAL A 357 -12.50 4.27 -15.24
N VAL A 358 -11.85 4.89 -16.22
CA VAL A 358 -10.60 4.39 -16.80
C VAL A 358 -9.40 5.03 -16.12
N PRO A 359 -8.25 4.33 -16.05
CA PRO A 359 -7.01 4.88 -15.53
C PRO A 359 -6.67 6.25 -16.14
N PRO A 360 -5.94 7.11 -15.41
CA PRO A 360 -5.58 8.46 -15.89
C PRO A 360 -4.78 8.47 -17.21
N ASN A 361 -4.16 7.34 -17.56
CA ASN A 361 -3.33 7.18 -18.76
C ASN A 361 -4.10 6.55 -19.94
N TRP A 362 -5.42 6.40 -19.83
CA TRP A 362 -6.30 5.82 -20.84
C TRP A 362 -7.15 6.91 -21.49
N PRO A 363 -7.63 6.70 -22.73
CA PRO A 363 -8.60 7.60 -23.32
C PRO A 363 -9.89 7.59 -22.48
N GLU A 364 -10.32 8.78 -22.03
CA GLU A 364 -11.56 8.94 -21.27
C GLU A 364 -12.77 8.53 -22.11
N PRO A 365 -13.61 7.60 -21.63
CA PRO A 365 -14.82 7.23 -22.34
C PRO A 365 -15.84 8.37 -22.27
N PRO A 366 -16.76 8.46 -23.26
CA PRO A 366 -17.83 9.45 -23.24
C PRO A 366 -18.66 9.42 -21.95
N ALA A 367 -19.20 10.55 -21.52
CA ALA A 367 -20.01 10.65 -20.31
C ALA A 367 -21.18 9.64 -20.34
N GLY A 368 -21.31 8.82 -19.29
CA GLY A 368 -22.34 7.77 -19.18
C GLY A 368 -22.04 6.47 -19.92
N TRP A 369 -20.91 6.37 -20.63
CA TRP A 369 -20.50 5.14 -21.32
C TRP A 369 -20.15 4.03 -20.32
N LYS A 370 -20.55 2.80 -20.64
CA LYS A 370 -20.25 1.60 -19.87
C LYS A 370 -19.71 0.52 -20.82
N PRO A 371 -18.72 -0.27 -20.41
CA PRO A 371 -18.20 -1.34 -21.24
C PRO A 371 -19.29 -2.39 -21.51
N PRO A 372 -19.54 -2.79 -22.77
CA PRO A 372 -20.46 -3.88 -23.08
C PRO A 372 -19.93 -5.23 -22.53
N PRO A 373 -20.80 -6.24 -22.33
CA PRO A 373 -20.37 -7.56 -21.86
C PRO A 373 -19.26 -8.16 -22.74
N GLY A 374 -18.12 -8.51 -22.13
CA GLY A 374 -16.95 -9.04 -22.84
C GLY A 374 -15.99 -7.99 -23.40
N TRP A 375 -16.24 -6.69 -23.18
CA TRP A 375 -15.29 -5.64 -23.52
C TRP A 375 -13.97 -5.82 -22.76
N ARG A 376 -12.86 -5.62 -23.47
CA ARG A 376 -11.51 -5.63 -22.91
C ARG A 376 -10.78 -4.34 -23.28
N PRO A 377 -9.92 -3.83 -22.40
CA PRO A 377 -9.00 -2.75 -22.72
C PRO A 377 -8.15 -3.07 -23.95
N ASP A 378 -7.79 -2.04 -24.71
CA ASP A 378 -6.82 -2.21 -25.78
C ASP A 378 -5.46 -2.64 -25.19
N PRO A 379 -4.83 -3.73 -25.67
CA PRO A 379 -3.53 -4.19 -25.18
C PRO A 379 -2.40 -3.17 -25.32
N SER A 380 -2.56 -2.14 -26.16
CA SER A 380 -1.62 -1.03 -26.30
C SER A 380 -1.71 0.02 -25.18
N TRP A 381 -2.73 -0.05 -24.31
CA TRP A 381 -2.88 0.87 -23.19
C TRP A 381 -2.04 0.43 -21.98
N PRO A 382 -1.46 1.39 -21.22
CA PRO A 382 -0.65 1.07 -20.05
C PRO A 382 -1.49 0.36 -18.97
N PRO A 383 -0.94 -0.54 -18.14
CA PRO A 383 -1.72 -1.23 -17.13
C PRO A 383 -2.34 -0.24 -16.12
N PRO A 384 -3.56 -0.51 -15.62
CA PRO A 384 -4.18 0.30 -14.58
C PRO A 384 -3.32 0.32 -13.30
N PRO A 385 -3.33 1.40 -12.50
CA PRO A 385 -2.70 1.42 -11.19
C PRO A 385 -3.17 0.27 -10.29
N TYR A 386 -2.29 -0.20 -9.42
CA TYR A 386 -2.61 -1.28 -8.49
C TYR A 386 -3.81 -0.89 -7.61
N GLY A 387 -4.83 -1.75 -7.53
CA GLY A 387 -6.06 -1.47 -6.78
C GLY A 387 -7.11 -0.60 -7.49
N TRP A 388 -6.97 -0.36 -8.80
CA TRP A 388 -7.94 0.46 -9.55
C TRP A 388 -9.38 -0.10 -9.49
N LEU A 389 -10.30 0.73 -8.99
CA LEU A 389 -11.72 0.45 -8.99
C LEU A 389 -12.33 0.99 -10.29
N TRP A 390 -12.62 0.11 -11.22
CA TRP A 390 -13.31 0.43 -12.48
C TRP A 390 -14.68 1.04 -12.29
N TRP A 391 -15.31 0.78 -11.15
CA TRP A 391 -16.65 1.24 -10.82
C TRP A 391 -16.55 2.08 -9.55
N VAL A 392 -16.72 3.38 -9.71
CA VAL A 392 -16.71 4.32 -8.59
C VAL A 392 -18.14 4.78 -8.34
N PRO A 393 -18.57 4.88 -7.07
CA PRO A 393 -19.86 5.46 -6.76
C PRO A 393 -19.94 6.91 -7.26
N SER A 394 -20.78 7.15 -8.25
CA SER A 394 -21.11 8.49 -8.71
C SER A 394 -22.43 8.90 -8.09
N TRP A 395 -22.36 9.78 -7.11
CA TRP A 395 -23.50 10.54 -6.62
C TRP A 395 -23.33 11.93 -7.26
N ASP A 396 -24.16 12.26 -8.23
CA ASP A 396 -24.24 13.62 -8.79
C ASP A 396 -25.12 14.50 -7.89
#